data_AF-A0A1Z4LTP0-F1
#
_entry.id   AF-A0A1Z4LTP0-F1
#
_cell.length_a   1.000
_cell.length_b   1.000
_cell.length_c   1.000
_cell.angle_alpha   90.00
_cell.angle_beta   90.00
_cell.angle_gamma   90.00
#
_symmetry.space_group_name_H-M   'P 1'
#
loop_
_entity.id
_entity.type
_entity.pdbx_description
1 polymer ?
#
loop_
_entity_poly.entity_id
_entity_poly.type
_entity_poly.pdbx_seq_one_letter_code
_entity_poly.pdbx_strand_id
1 'polypeptide(L)'
;MKKLVNLEFSDGDFHLGFGNNKFQVKTTDMRCNFKQTTITLPPAPDIPSTYEKWKQVYDWLTSSDTRGGFKKTQTNFSPSECNKLARNLHEELNQWLSPLQLQLNSVFKLSPDSEIHLLINTKNIISDATKDILHKLPWHELDYFLETNSLEAAICFNELKSISQTPQPEEKYIRRARIISIFGDNRDIDTKADEAILNKLKQRGGELIVLQQPQRPDLVKLWDEPCDILFYGGHSNTTRSYQSGVIYINSDDYLDLQEIRKTFRASVDKGLKLAIFNSCDGLGLARQLADLNLPYVIVWREPVPDEIAQKFLEYFLNSFTGGKSLFKSVREARDKLQELTKNTDIEKQIPGVSWLPIICQNTVDVPPTWKDMGGLTGKVPNCPYKGLSAFTEEDADFFFDRDEFIEKLVKAVNTKSLVPIIGASGSGKSSVVFAGLVPQLRNIGKVQIVSFRPGDNP
;
A
#
# COMPACT_ATOMS: atom_id res chain seq x y z
N MET A 1 -5.63 4.54 -16.39
CA MET A 1 -5.44 3.21 -17.04
C MET A 1 -4.39 2.44 -16.27
N LYS A 2 -4.70 1.26 -15.69
CA LYS A 2 -3.73 0.46 -14.93
C LYS A 2 -2.93 -0.45 -15.86
N LYS A 3 -1.61 -0.52 -15.67
CA LYS A 3 -0.70 -1.35 -16.47
C LYS A 3 0.34 -2.00 -15.56
N LEU A 4 0.52 -3.31 -15.70
CA LEU A 4 1.56 -4.07 -15.01
C LEU A 4 2.79 -4.16 -15.92
N VAL A 5 3.96 -3.82 -15.39
CA VAL A 5 5.27 -3.99 -16.02
C VAL A 5 6.05 -4.99 -15.16
N ASN A 6 6.12 -6.24 -15.61
CA ASN A 6 6.86 -7.29 -14.93
C ASN A 6 8.29 -7.36 -15.49
N LEU A 7 9.27 -7.01 -14.65
CA LEU A 7 10.69 -7.19 -14.90
C LEU A 7 11.12 -8.56 -14.37
N GLU A 8 11.26 -9.54 -15.27
CA GLU A 8 11.69 -10.88 -14.90
C GLU A 8 13.21 -10.99 -15.02
N PHE A 9 13.88 -10.99 -13.87
CA PHE A 9 15.32 -11.17 -13.78
C PHE A 9 15.67 -12.65 -14.03
N SER A 10 16.61 -12.87 -14.94
CA SER A 10 17.31 -14.15 -15.11
C SER A 10 18.50 -14.21 -14.16
N ASP A 11 19.02 -15.40 -13.88
CA ASP A 11 20.16 -15.56 -12.98
C ASP A 11 21.39 -14.72 -13.38
N GLY A 12 22.16 -14.31 -12.39
CA GLY A 12 23.31 -13.43 -12.53
C GLY A 12 23.53 -12.52 -11.33
N ASP A 13 24.37 -11.50 -11.51
CA ASP A 13 24.70 -10.53 -10.48
C ASP A 13 25.00 -9.14 -11.06
N PHE A 14 25.29 -8.17 -10.19
CA PHE A 14 25.58 -6.80 -10.59
C PHE A 14 26.94 -6.63 -11.30
N HIS A 15 27.89 -7.57 -11.15
CA HIS A 15 29.22 -7.50 -11.75
C HIS A 15 29.28 -8.07 -13.18
N LEU A 16 28.65 -9.22 -13.39
CA LEU A 16 28.59 -9.92 -14.67
C LEU A 16 27.34 -9.56 -15.47
N GLY A 17 26.33 -9.00 -14.79
CA GLY A 17 25.00 -8.75 -15.32
C GLY A 17 24.09 -9.98 -15.22
N PHE A 18 22.84 -9.82 -15.67
CA PHE A 18 21.79 -10.82 -15.50
C PHE A 18 21.37 -11.42 -16.84
N GLY A 19 21.31 -12.75 -16.97
CA GLY A 19 20.80 -13.44 -18.16
C GLY A 19 21.50 -13.05 -19.47
N ASN A 20 22.84 -13.00 -19.50
CA ASN A 20 23.62 -12.44 -20.61
C ASN A 20 23.18 -11.00 -20.98
N ASN A 21 22.86 -10.22 -19.95
CA ASN A 21 22.34 -8.86 -20.03
C ASN A 21 20.96 -8.73 -20.67
N LYS A 22 20.23 -9.82 -20.97
CA LYS A 22 18.90 -9.77 -21.60
C LYS A 22 17.78 -9.96 -20.57
N PHE A 23 16.90 -8.98 -20.47
CA PHE A 23 15.80 -8.93 -19.52
C PHE A 23 14.47 -9.00 -20.25
N GLN A 24 13.58 -9.86 -19.77
CA GLN A 24 12.23 -9.92 -20.29
C GLN A 24 11.36 -8.92 -19.55
N VAL A 25 10.76 -8.01 -20.31
CA VAL A 25 9.76 -7.05 -19.83
C VAL A 25 8.42 -7.50 -20.36
N LYS A 26 7.55 -7.99 -19.47
CA LYS A 26 6.17 -8.31 -19.81
C LYS A 26 5.28 -7.18 -19.35
N THR A 27 4.57 -6.59 -20.30
CA THR A 27 3.58 -5.55 -20.04
C THR A 27 2.19 -6.14 -20.14
N THR A 28 1.27 -5.79 -19.25
CA THR A 28 -0.12 -6.28 -19.27
C THR A 28 -1.09 -5.15 -18.94
N ASP A 29 -2.13 -4.99 -19.75
CA ASP A 29 -3.20 -4.02 -19.50
C ASP A 29 -4.41 -4.66 -18.79
N MET A 30 -5.37 -3.83 -18.36
CA MET A 30 -6.61 -4.32 -17.72
C MET A 30 -7.49 -5.21 -18.62
N ARG A 31 -7.23 -5.28 -19.93
CA ARG A 31 -7.94 -6.17 -20.87
C ARG A 31 -7.19 -7.49 -21.07
N CYS A 32 -6.18 -7.77 -20.24
CA CYS A 32 -5.29 -8.93 -20.34
C CYS A 32 -4.50 -9.00 -21.65
N ASN A 33 -4.39 -7.89 -22.40
CA ASN A 33 -3.47 -7.84 -23.52
C ASN A 33 -2.06 -7.76 -22.96
N PHE A 34 -1.17 -8.64 -23.39
CA PHE A 34 0.23 -8.59 -23.01
C PHE A 34 1.15 -8.34 -24.20
N LYS A 35 2.22 -7.59 -23.96
CA LYS A 35 3.38 -7.50 -24.87
C LYS A 35 4.63 -7.87 -24.10
N GLN A 36 5.48 -8.65 -24.73
CA GLN A 36 6.76 -9.06 -24.17
C GLN A 36 7.87 -8.50 -25.04
N THR A 37 8.83 -7.83 -24.40
CA THR A 37 10.01 -7.27 -25.06
C THR A 37 11.25 -7.74 -24.32
N THR A 38 12.35 -7.90 -25.05
CA THR A 38 13.66 -8.14 -24.44
C THR A 38 14.44 -6.84 -24.44
N ILE A 39 14.95 -6.43 -23.29
CA ILE A 39 15.83 -5.26 -23.15
C ILE A 39 17.22 -5.73 -22.72
N THR A 40 18.24 -4.92 -23.01
CA THR A 40 19.59 -5.20 -22.52
C THR A 40 19.94 -4.24 -21.38
N LEU A 41 20.22 -4.73 -20.16
CA LEU A 41 20.80 -3.88 -19.10
C LEU A 41 22.27 -4.24 -18.91
N PRO A 42 23.17 -3.25 -18.87
CA PRO A 42 24.59 -3.50 -18.62
C PRO A 42 24.83 -3.98 -17.18
N PRO A 43 26.01 -4.55 -16.87
CA PRO A 43 26.43 -4.73 -15.48
C PRO A 43 26.49 -3.39 -14.72
N ALA A 44 26.23 -3.41 -13.42
CA ALA A 44 26.22 -2.24 -12.55
C ALA A 44 26.90 -2.57 -11.20
N PRO A 45 28.22 -2.83 -11.19
CA PRO A 45 28.95 -3.35 -10.03
C PRO A 45 29.00 -2.37 -8.84
N ASP A 46 28.79 -1.08 -9.08
CA ASP A 46 28.89 -0.06 -8.03
C ASP A 46 27.64 -0.01 -7.14
N ILE A 47 26.46 -0.34 -7.69
CA ILE A 47 25.16 -0.24 -7.01
C ILE A 47 25.16 -0.96 -5.65
N PRO A 48 25.57 -2.24 -5.51
CA PRO A 48 25.61 -2.90 -4.22
C PRO A 48 26.49 -2.16 -3.20
N SER A 49 27.64 -1.65 -3.63
CA SER A 49 28.60 -0.98 -2.75
C SER A 49 28.09 0.40 -2.30
N THR A 50 27.41 1.14 -3.18
CA THR A 50 26.81 2.44 -2.88
C THR A 50 25.62 2.28 -1.95
N TYR A 51 24.78 1.25 -2.19
CA TYR A 51 23.67 0.90 -1.30
C TYR A 51 24.17 0.57 0.11
N GLU A 52 25.18 -0.29 0.23
CA GLU A 52 25.72 -0.71 1.53
C GLU A 52 26.32 0.47 2.31
N LYS A 53 27.02 1.38 1.63
CA LYS A 53 27.51 2.63 2.24
C LYS A 53 26.36 3.51 2.71
N TRP A 54 25.33 3.71 1.87
CA TRP A 54 24.15 4.50 2.25
C TRP A 54 23.49 3.90 3.49
N LYS A 55 23.31 2.58 3.51
CA LYS A 55 22.70 1.85 4.63
C LYS A 55 23.46 2.06 5.93
N GLN A 56 24.80 1.95 5.92
CA GLN A 56 25.61 2.15 7.13
C GLN A 56 25.41 3.56 7.74
N VAL A 57 25.32 4.58 6.89
CA VAL A 57 25.04 5.96 7.34
C VAL A 57 23.59 6.10 7.82
N TYR A 58 22.64 5.50 7.11
CA TYR A 58 21.22 5.48 7.49
C TYR A 58 20.99 4.82 8.86
N ASP A 59 21.56 3.63 9.07
CA ASP A 59 21.47 2.89 10.33
C ASP A 59 22.07 3.71 11.46
N TRP A 60 23.19 4.40 11.22
CA TRP A 60 23.77 5.30 12.20
C TRP A 60 22.86 6.49 12.55
N LEU A 61 22.26 7.14 11.54
CA LEU A 61 21.36 8.27 11.75
C LEU A 61 20.13 7.87 12.57
N THR A 62 19.62 6.67 12.32
CA THR A 62 18.38 6.18 12.91
C THR A 62 18.60 5.37 14.19
N SER A 63 19.83 4.91 14.49
CA SER A 63 20.16 4.05 15.64
C SER A 63 19.68 4.56 17.00
N SER A 64 19.60 5.88 17.23
CA SER A 64 19.05 6.45 18.47
C SER A 64 17.53 6.31 18.62
N ASP A 65 16.80 6.20 17.51
CA ASP A 65 15.33 6.23 17.42
C ASP A 65 14.75 4.99 16.71
N THR A 66 15.61 4.03 16.35
CA THR A 66 15.20 2.75 15.74
C THR A 66 14.63 1.81 16.79
N ARG A 67 13.58 1.12 16.36
CA ARG A 67 13.04 -0.05 17.03
C ARG A 67 14.16 -1.09 17.23
N GLY A 68 14.68 -1.23 18.45
CA GLY A 68 15.75 -2.18 18.80
C GLY A 68 17.00 -1.62 19.49
N GLY A 69 17.10 -0.31 19.74
CA GLY A 69 18.01 0.24 20.74
C GLY A 69 19.52 0.09 20.48
N PHE A 70 20.01 0.37 19.28
CA PHE A 70 21.45 0.37 18.97
C PHE A 70 22.15 1.67 19.43
N LYS A 71 23.21 1.57 20.25
CA LYS A 71 24.02 2.72 20.69
C LYS A 71 24.97 3.20 19.59
N LYS A 72 25.01 4.53 19.34
CA LYS A 72 25.95 5.21 18.44
C LYS A 72 27.41 4.95 18.86
N THR A 73 28.19 4.26 18.03
CA THR A 73 29.61 3.93 18.29
C THR A 73 30.60 4.62 17.35
N GLN A 74 30.15 5.22 16.24
CA GLN A 74 31.03 5.94 15.29
C GLN A 74 30.66 7.44 15.21
N THR A 75 31.66 8.32 15.13
CA THR A 75 31.52 9.78 15.23
C THR A 75 31.66 10.53 13.90
N ASN A 76 31.76 9.83 12.76
CA ASN A 76 32.15 10.43 11.48
C ASN A 76 31.03 10.57 10.44
N PHE A 77 29.80 10.12 10.73
CA PHE A 77 28.68 10.16 9.78
C PHE A 77 27.85 11.44 9.91
N SER A 78 27.23 11.88 8.82
CA SER A 78 26.37 13.08 8.79
C SER A 78 25.12 12.93 7.90
N PRO A 79 24.04 13.69 8.17
CA PRO A 79 22.88 13.75 7.27
C PRO A 79 23.23 14.18 5.84
N SER A 80 24.23 15.05 5.67
CA SER A 80 24.71 15.50 4.36
C SER A 80 25.36 14.38 3.57
N GLU A 81 26.16 13.54 4.23
CA GLU A 81 26.77 12.35 3.63
C GLU A 81 25.71 11.32 3.21
N CYS A 82 24.71 11.09 4.07
CA CYS A 82 23.59 10.21 3.73
C CYS A 82 22.84 10.69 2.49
N ASN A 83 22.53 12.00 2.42
CA ASN A 83 21.91 12.63 1.24
C ASN A 83 22.78 12.47 -0.02
N LYS A 84 24.10 12.60 0.10
CA LYS A 84 25.02 12.41 -1.03
C LYS A 84 25.00 10.97 -1.54
N LEU A 85 25.10 9.99 -0.64
CA LEU A 85 25.04 8.58 -1.00
C LEU A 85 23.68 8.20 -1.59
N ALA A 86 22.59 8.76 -1.05
CA ALA A 86 21.25 8.56 -1.58
C ALA A 86 21.13 9.08 -3.03
N ARG A 87 21.63 10.29 -3.31
CA ARG A 87 21.67 10.84 -4.68
C ARG A 87 22.53 10.01 -5.61
N ASN A 88 23.73 9.60 -5.18
CA ASN A 88 24.60 8.75 -5.99
C ASN A 88 23.91 7.43 -6.35
N LEU A 89 23.27 6.76 -5.39
CA LEU A 89 22.54 5.52 -5.64
C LEU A 89 21.39 5.74 -6.64
N HIS A 90 20.65 6.84 -6.49
CA HIS A 90 19.58 7.21 -7.40
C HIS A 90 20.09 7.46 -8.83
N GLU A 91 21.19 8.18 -8.98
CA GLU A 91 21.85 8.44 -10.28
C GLU A 91 22.35 7.13 -10.92
N GLU A 92 23.05 6.28 -10.17
CA GLU A 92 23.53 4.97 -10.61
C GLU A 92 22.38 4.05 -11.05
N LEU A 93 21.29 4.01 -10.28
CA LEU A 93 20.10 3.21 -10.58
C LEU A 93 19.41 3.70 -11.86
N ASN A 94 19.21 5.01 -12.02
CA ASN A 94 18.59 5.58 -13.22
C ASN A 94 19.47 5.41 -14.46
N GLN A 95 20.80 5.55 -14.32
CA GLN A 95 21.73 5.27 -15.40
C GLN A 95 21.66 3.80 -15.85
N TRP A 96 21.68 2.87 -14.87
CA TRP A 96 21.57 1.44 -15.14
C TRP A 96 20.26 1.06 -15.84
N LEU A 97 19.15 1.67 -15.44
CA LEU A 97 17.81 1.40 -15.97
C LEU A 97 17.42 2.27 -17.17
N SER A 98 18.31 3.13 -17.66
CA SER A 98 18.04 3.96 -18.85
C SER A 98 17.56 3.17 -20.08
N PRO A 99 18.04 1.94 -20.39
CA PRO A 99 17.49 1.17 -21.51
C PRO A 99 16.04 0.75 -21.30
N LEU A 100 15.67 0.44 -20.05
CA LEU A 100 14.28 0.14 -19.68
C LEU A 100 13.42 1.38 -19.88
N GLN A 101 13.86 2.55 -19.40
CA GLN A 101 13.10 3.80 -19.53
C GLN A 101 12.79 4.09 -21.00
N LEU A 102 13.78 4.09 -21.89
CA LEU A 102 13.58 4.32 -23.33
C LEU A 102 12.55 3.36 -23.96
N GLN A 103 12.55 2.10 -23.53
CA GLN A 103 11.60 1.09 -24.01
C GLN A 103 10.19 1.37 -23.50
N LEU A 104 10.04 1.68 -22.21
CA LEU A 104 8.76 2.05 -21.62
C LEU A 104 8.18 3.29 -22.32
N ASN A 105 9.00 4.28 -22.70
CA ASN A 105 8.56 5.47 -23.44
C ASN A 105 7.92 5.13 -24.79
N SER A 106 8.50 4.15 -25.49
CA SER A 106 8.01 3.73 -26.81
C SER A 106 6.71 2.92 -26.75
N VAL A 107 6.49 2.19 -25.65
CA VAL A 107 5.36 1.28 -25.46
C VAL A 107 4.18 1.97 -24.76
N PHE A 108 4.45 2.86 -23.82
CA PHE A 108 3.45 3.53 -23.00
C PHE A 108 3.26 4.97 -23.46
N LYS A 109 2.21 5.23 -24.25
CA LYS A 109 1.62 6.57 -24.29
C LYS A 109 1.02 6.84 -22.91
N LEU A 110 1.79 7.50 -22.04
CA LEU A 110 1.36 7.87 -20.70
C LEU A 110 0.26 8.92 -20.80
N SER A 111 -0.89 8.61 -20.22
CA SER A 111 -1.86 9.64 -19.83
C SER A 111 -1.56 10.06 -18.38
N PRO A 112 -1.87 11.30 -17.98
CA PRO A 112 -1.71 11.76 -16.58
C PRO A 112 -2.41 10.83 -15.56
N ASP A 113 -3.50 10.18 -15.95
CA ASP A 113 -4.25 9.24 -15.10
C ASP A 113 -3.82 7.76 -15.24
N SER A 114 -2.63 7.51 -15.78
CA SER A 114 -2.08 6.15 -15.85
C SER A 114 -1.54 5.72 -14.49
N GLU A 115 -1.72 4.44 -14.16
CA GLU A 115 -1.16 3.82 -12.98
C GLU A 115 -0.32 2.64 -13.45
N ILE A 116 0.98 2.65 -13.13
CA ILE A 116 1.95 1.67 -13.56
C ILE A 116 2.42 0.92 -12.33
N HIS A 117 2.22 -0.39 -12.36
CA HIS A 117 2.69 -1.31 -11.33
C HIS A 117 3.97 -1.95 -11.86
N LEU A 118 5.12 -1.58 -11.29
CA LEU A 118 6.41 -2.16 -11.65
C LEU A 118 6.70 -3.34 -10.74
N LEU A 119 6.70 -4.54 -11.30
CA LEU A 119 6.96 -5.76 -10.55
C LEU A 119 8.39 -6.24 -10.78
N ILE A 120 9.16 -6.34 -9.70
CA ILE A 120 10.52 -6.86 -9.69
C ILE A 120 10.47 -8.36 -9.39
N ASN A 121 10.54 -9.18 -10.42
CA ASN A 121 10.44 -10.63 -10.30
C ASN A 121 11.84 -11.26 -10.28
N THR A 122 12.15 -11.86 -9.14
CA THR A 122 13.48 -12.42 -8.84
C THR A 122 13.49 -13.95 -8.70
N LYS A 123 12.43 -14.62 -9.14
CA LYS A 123 12.25 -16.07 -8.95
C LYS A 123 13.40 -16.90 -9.54
N ASN A 124 14.01 -16.43 -10.63
CA ASN A 124 15.08 -17.15 -11.34
C ASN A 124 16.49 -16.80 -10.84
N ILE A 125 16.64 -15.86 -9.89
CA ILE A 125 17.94 -15.55 -9.28
C ILE A 125 18.28 -16.66 -8.28
N ILE A 126 19.50 -17.17 -8.33
CA ILE A 126 19.96 -18.20 -7.39
C ILE A 126 20.60 -17.55 -6.15
N SER A 127 21.43 -16.53 -6.34
CA SER A 127 22.15 -15.85 -5.26
C SER A 127 21.22 -15.06 -4.32
N ASP A 128 21.19 -15.44 -3.04
CA ASP A 128 20.46 -14.69 -2.02
C ASP A 128 21.01 -13.29 -1.79
N ALA A 129 22.33 -13.11 -1.89
CA ALA A 129 22.96 -11.79 -1.78
C ALA A 129 22.50 -10.86 -2.92
N THR A 130 22.39 -11.39 -4.14
CA THR A 130 21.88 -10.61 -5.28
C THR A 130 20.40 -10.27 -5.11
N LYS A 131 19.58 -11.24 -4.65
CA LYS A 131 18.17 -11.00 -4.33
C LYS A 131 18.01 -9.90 -3.27
N ASP A 132 18.79 -9.97 -2.20
CA ASP A 132 18.71 -9.02 -1.09
C ASP A 132 18.89 -7.57 -1.59
N ILE A 133 19.95 -7.32 -2.36
CA ILE A 133 20.17 -6.00 -2.95
C ILE A 133 19.02 -5.61 -3.89
N LEU A 134 18.63 -6.48 -4.83
CA LEU A 134 17.52 -6.20 -5.75
C LEU A 134 16.21 -5.86 -5.01
N HIS A 135 15.91 -6.52 -3.89
CA HIS A 135 14.70 -6.27 -3.11
C HIS A 135 14.73 -4.95 -2.34
N LYS A 136 15.93 -4.40 -2.10
CA LYS A 136 16.13 -3.18 -1.32
C LYS A 136 16.26 -1.90 -2.15
N LEU A 137 16.53 -2.02 -3.45
CA LEU A 137 16.69 -0.86 -4.33
C LEU A 137 15.41 0.01 -4.44
N PRO A 138 15.54 1.34 -4.57
CA PRO A 138 14.40 2.26 -4.64
C PRO A 138 13.75 2.31 -6.04
N TRP A 139 13.16 1.19 -6.49
CA TRP A 139 12.55 1.04 -7.83
C TRP A 139 11.43 2.03 -8.20
N HIS A 140 10.88 2.78 -7.25
CA HIS A 140 9.86 3.80 -7.50
C HIS A 140 10.48 5.15 -7.90
N GLU A 141 11.78 5.36 -7.69
CA GLU A 141 12.54 6.59 -7.99
C GLU A 141 13.02 6.66 -9.45
N LEU A 142 12.29 6.07 -10.40
CA LEU A 142 12.65 6.11 -11.82
C LEU A 142 12.25 7.45 -12.42
N ASP A 143 13.22 8.23 -12.88
CA ASP A 143 13.06 9.62 -13.32
C ASP A 143 11.94 9.81 -14.34
N TYR A 144 11.85 8.90 -15.30
CA TYR A 144 10.85 8.95 -16.35
C TYR A 144 9.39 9.02 -15.83
N PHE A 145 9.11 8.43 -14.67
CA PHE A 145 7.76 8.38 -14.12
C PHE A 145 7.50 9.41 -13.01
N LEU A 146 8.52 10.15 -12.56
CA LEU A 146 8.40 11.18 -11.54
C LEU A 146 7.47 12.32 -12.00
N GLU A 147 7.57 12.75 -13.27
CA GLU A 147 6.74 13.85 -13.78
C GLU A 147 5.25 13.49 -13.91
N THR A 148 4.95 12.21 -14.10
CA THR A 148 3.57 11.73 -14.31
C THR A 148 2.92 11.15 -13.06
N ASN A 149 3.67 11.01 -11.95
CA ASN A 149 3.21 10.38 -10.70
C ASN A 149 2.38 9.12 -10.98
N SER A 150 2.88 8.24 -11.85
CA SER A 150 2.12 7.09 -12.33
C SER A 150 2.64 5.75 -11.80
N LEU A 151 3.91 5.66 -11.40
CA LEU A 151 4.59 4.42 -11.03
C LEU A 151 4.49 4.11 -9.53
N GLU A 152 4.31 2.84 -9.18
CA GLU A 152 4.65 2.29 -7.86
C GLU A 152 5.23 0.89 -8.04
N ALA A 153 6.24 0.54 -7.25
CA ALA A 153 6.95 -0.72 -7.38
C ALA A 153 6.46 -1.78 -6.38
N ALA A 154 6.52 -3.04 -6.80
CA ALA A 154 6.34 -4.22 -5.96
C ALA A 154 7.42 -5.27 -6.24
N ILE A 155 7.63 -6.16 -5.29
CA ILE A 155 8.57 -7.28 -5.41
C ILE A 155 7.79 -8.58 -5.52
N CYS A 156 8.29 -9.49 -6.35
CA CYS A 156 7.83 -10.86 -6.43
C CYS A 156 9.00 -11.82 -6.17
N PHE A 157 8.82 -12.69 -5.18
CA PHE A 157 9.81 -13.71 -4.82
C PHE A 157 9.65 -14.98 -5.65
N ASN A 158 8.40 -15.38 -5.93
CA ASN A 158 8.05 -16.67 -6.50
C ASN A 158 7.24 -16.52 -7.81
N GLU A 159 6.70 -17.60 -8.35
CA GLU A 159 5.75 -17.51 -9.47
C GLU A 159 4.40 -16.94 -9.00
N LEU A 160 3.89 -15.93 -9.71
CA LEU A 160 2.57 -15.38 -9.43
C LEU A 160 1.48 -16.39 -9.78
N LYS A 161 0.49 -16.54 -8.90
CA LYS A 161 -0.67 -17.39 -9.15
C LYS A 161 -1.93 -16.55 -9.17
N SER A 162 -2.91 -16.93 -10.00
CA SER A 162 -4.26 -16.39 -9.84
C SER A 162 -4.93 -17.15 -8.70
N ILE A 163 -5.60 -16.41 -7.83
CA ILE A 163 -6.29 -16.97 -6.68
C ILE A 163 -7.73 -17.15 -7.15
N SER A 164 -8.13 -18.42 -7.34
CA SER A 164 -9.50 -18.76 -7.71
C SER A 164 -10.44 -18.16 -6.67
N GLN A 165 -11.18 -17.13 -7.05
CA GLN A 165 -12.14 -16.48 -6.17
C GLN A 165 -13.18 -17.52 -5.75
N THR A 166 -13.30 -17.77 -4.44
CA THR A 166 -14.51 -18.37 -3.89
C THR A 166 -15.68 -17.43 -4.26
N PRO A 167 -16.81 -17.96 -4.75
CA PRO A 167 -17.96 -17.13 -5.09
C PRO A 167 -18.30 -16.24 -3.90
N GLN A 168 -18.31 -14.92 -4.10
CA GLN A 168 -18.88 -14.04 -3.08
C GLN A 168 -20.36 -14.42 -2.95
N PRO A 169 -20.86 -14.70 -1.73
CA PRO A 169 -22.28 -14.90 -1.53
C PRO A 169 -23.05 -13.71 -2.14
N GLU A 170 -24.22 -13.95 -2.72
CA GLU A 170 -25.15 -12.89 -3.06
C GLU A 170 -25.54 -12.14 -1.77
N GLU A 171 -24.83 -11.06 -1.45
CA GLU A 171 -24.91 -10.43 -0.13
C GLU A 171 -26.19 -9.57 -0.01
N LYS A 172 -27.18 -10.12 0.69
CA LYS A 172 -28.34 -9.39 1.22
C LYS A 172 -28.00 -8.39 2.35
N TYR A 173 -26.74 -8.29 2.78
CA TYR A 173 -26.30 -7.51 3.93
C TYR A 173 -25.03 -6.71 3.64
N ILE A 174 -24.88 -5.56 4.30
CA ILE A 174 -23.67 -4.73 4.23
C ILE A 174 -22.54 -5.45 4.97
N ARG A 175 -21.57 -6.01 4.24
CA ARG A 175 -20.32 -6.52 4.79
C ARG A 175 -19.41 -5.37 5.24
N ARG A 176 -18.64 -5.60 6.30
CA ARG A 176 -17.55 -4.72 6.79
C ARG A 176 -16.19 -5.31 6.46
N ALA A 177 -15.21 -4.46 6.20
CA ALA A 177 -13.83 -4.88 6.03
C ALA A 177 -13.27 -5.39 7.37
N ARG A 178 -12.87 -6.67 7.43
CA ARG A 178 -12.40 -7.28 8.69
C ARG A 178 -10.89 -7.19 8.81
N ILE A 179 -10.43 -6.58 9.90
CA ILE A 179 -9.01 -6.40 10.20
C ILE A 179 -8.69 -7.14 11.49
N ILE A 180 -7.79 -8.13 11.41
CA ILE A 180 -7.19 -8.73 12.60
C ILE A 180 -5.87 -7.99 12.85
N SER A 181 -5.71 -7.44 14.04
CA SER A 181 -4.53 -6.67 14.42
C SER A 181 -3.82 -7.32 15.60
N ILE A 182 -2.60 -7.78 15.36
CA ILE A 182 -1.73 -8.39 16.36
C ILE A 182 -0.72 -7.33 16.79
N PHE A 183 -0.79 -6.94 18.06
CA PHE A 183 0.19 -6.07 18.68
C PHE A 183 1.11 -6.92 19.54
N GLY A 184 2.33 -7.10 19.06
CA GLY A 184 3.34 -7.95 19.66
C GLY A 184 4.04 -7.30 20.85
N ASP A 185 5.27 -7.76 21.09
CA ASP A 185 6.18 -7.09 22.04
C ASP A 185 6.31 -5.60 21.70
N ASN A 186 6.09 -4.77 22.72
CA ASN A 186 6.06 -3.33 22.62
C ASN A 186 7.17 -2.63 23.42
N ARG A 187 8.20 -3.38 23.86
CA ARG A 187 9.42 -2.78 24.40
C ARG A 187 9.97 -1.77 23.39
N ASP A 188 10.07 -0.49 23.75
CA ASP A 188 10.58 0.56 22.87
C ASP A 188 9.76 0.81 21.57
N ILE A 189 8.49 0.36 21.52
CA ILE A 189 7.55 0.58 20.40
C ILE A 189 6.20 1.05 20.93
N ASP A 190 5.65 2.15 20.40
CA ASP A 190 4.32 2.62 20.75
C ASP A 190 3.23 1.95 19.90
N THR A 191 2.92 0.71 20.26
CA THR A 191 1.82 -0.05 19.65
C THR A 191 0.44 0.59 19.87
N LYS A 192 0.29 1.49 20.86
CA LYS A 192 -0.99 2.16 21.12
C LYS A 192 -1.28 3.24 20.08
N ALA A 193 -0.26 3.92 19.59
CA ALA A 193 -0.40 4.86 18.47
C ALA A 193 -0.88 4.14 17.19
N ASP A 194 -0.28 2.99 16.88
CA ASP A 194 -0.72 2.13 15.77
C ASP A 194 -2.19 1.68 15.94
N GLU A 195 -2.57 1.24 17.15
CA GLU A 195 -3.95 0.86 17.46
C GLU A 195 -4.93 2.04 17.32
N ALA A 196 -4.53 3.24 17.75
CA ALA A 196 -5.34 4.45 17.59
C ALA A 196 -5.57 4.80 16.11
N ILE A 197 -4.58 4.61 15.25
CA ILE A 197 -4.71 4.78 13.80
C ILE A 197 -5.70 3.76 13.23
N LEU A 198 -5.56 2.47 13.57
CA LEU A 198 -6.44 1.41 13.10
C LEU A 198 -7.88 1.55 13.60
N ASN A 199 -8.08 2.05 14.82
CA ASN A 199 -9.41 2.33 15.35
C ASN A 199 -10.18 3.36 14.51
N LYS A 200 -9.51 4.26 13.76
CA LYS A 200 -10.16 5.18 12.81
C LYS A 200 -10.87 4.44 11.68
N LEU A 201 -10.45 3.21 11.35
CA LEU A 201 -11.07 2.39 10.29
C LEU A 201 -12.53 2.02 10.60
N LYS A 202 -12.93 1.99 11.88
CA LYS A 202 -14.34 1.77 12.26
C LYS A 202 -15.27 2.81 11.65
N GLN A 203 -14.80 4.05 11.50
CA GLN A 203 -15.52 5.13 10.83
C GLN A 203 -15.56 4.97 9.31
N ARG A 204 -14.81 4.03 8.74
CA ARG A 204 -14.74 3.74 7.31
C ARG A 204 -15.33 2.37 6.97
N GLY A 205 -16.18 1.81 7.82
CA GLY A 205 -16.75 0.47 7.59
C GLY A 205 -15.81 -0.70 7.91
N GLY A 206 -14.74 -0.45 8.69
CA GLY A 206 -13.87 -1.48 9.23
C GLY A 206 -14.42 -2.13 10.49
N GLU A 207 -14.18 -3.42 10.64
CA GLU A 207 -14.39 -4.20 11.87
C GLU A 207 -13.01 -4.66 12.36
N LEU A 208 -12.63 -4.25 13.58
CA LEU A 208 -11.29 -4.48 14.13
C LEU A 208 -11.33 -5.55 15.22
N ILE A 209 -10.54 -6.60 15.06
CA ILE A 209 -10.28 -7.63 16.06
C ILE A 209 -8.85 -7.41 16.57
N VAL A 210 -8.74 -6.93 17.81
CA VAL A 210 -7.45 -6.57 18.42
C VAL A 210 -6.95 -7.73 19.29
N LEU A 211 -5.72 -8.17 19.04
CA LEU A 211 -4.98 -9.12 19.86
C LEU A 211 -3.77 -8.38 20.46
N GLN A 212 -3.90 -7.95 21.71
CA GLN A 212 -2.86 -7.21 22.44
C GLN A 212 -1.96 -8.18 23.20
N GLN A 213 -0.66 -8.20 22.86
CA GLN A 213 0.34 -9.11 23.43
C GLN A 213 -0.19 -10.55 23.60
N PRO A 214 -0.74 -11.18 22.54
CA PRO A 214 -1.47 -12.43 22.67
C PRO A 214 -0.60 -13.58 23.16
N GLN A 215 -1.24 -14.57 23.75
CA GLN A 215 -0.69 -15.90 23.94
C GLN A 215 -0.99 -16.75 22.69
N ARG A 216 -0.24 -17.85 22.49
CA ARG A 216 -0.44 -18.73 21.32
C ARG A 216 -1.90 -19.20 21.11
N PRO A 217 -2.68 -19.55 22.14
CA PRO A 217 -4.08 -19.95 21.95
C PRO A 217 -4.96 -18.85 21.35
N ASP A 218 -4.66 -17.57 21.59
CA ASP A 218 -5.45 -16.45 21.06
C ASP A 218 -5.37 -16.35 19.53
N LEU A 219 -4.30 -16.90 18.94
CA LEU A 219 -4.08 -16.94 17.49
C LEU A 219 -5.05 -17.88 16.78
N VAL A 220 -5.83 -18.69 17.51
CA VAL A 220 -6.95 -19.46 16.92
C VAL A 220 -7.95 -18.54 16.22
N LYS A 221 -8.01 -17.25 16.59
CA LYS A 221 -8.81 -16.26 15.87
C LYS A 221 -8.49 -16.14 14.38
N LEU A 222 -7.22 -16.34 14.00
CA LEU A 222 -6.81 -16.39 12.59
C LEU A 222 -7.38 -17.61 11.85
N TRP A 223 -7.70 -18.68 12.58
CA TRP A 223 -8.37 -19.87 12.04
C TRP A 223 -9.87 -19.70 11.97
N ASP A 224 -10.49 -19.05 12.95
CA ASP A 224 -11.94 -19.04 13.15
C ASP A 224 -12.65 -17.89 12.43
N GLU A 225 -12.03 -16.73 12.37
CA GLU A 225 -12.64 -15.51 11.83
C GLU A 225 -12.25 -15.29 10.35
N PRO A 226 -13.17 -14.86 9.47
CA PRO A 226 -12.78 -14.32 8.19
C PRO A 226 -12.03 -13.00 8.38
N CYS A 227 -11.01 -12.80 7.56
CA CYS A 227 -10.07 -11.69 7.68
C CYS A 227 -9.79 -11.15 6.28
N ASP A 228 -9.91 -9.84 6.06
CA ASP A 228 -9.49 -9.21 4.80
C ASP A 228 -8.07 -8.65 4.90
N ILE A 229 -7.75 -8.06 6.06
CA ILE A 229 -6.46 -7.45 6.36
C ILE A 229 -5.90 -8.01 7.66
N LEU A 230 -4.66 -8.49 7.62
CA LEU A 230 -3.87 -8.77 8.81
C LEU A 230 -2.91 -7.61 9.06
N PHE A 231 -2.92 -7.06 10.26
CA PHE A 231 -1.92 -6.10 10.70
C PHE A 231 -1.08 -6.72 11.80
N TYR A 232 0.24 -6.57 11.71
CA TYR A 232 1.18 -6.88 12.79
C TYR A 232 2.00 -5.64 13.13
N GLY A 233 2.03 -5.28 14.42
CA GLY A 233 2.88 -4.21 14.95
C GLY A 233 3.68 -4.74 16.15
N GLY A 234 5.01 -4.67 16.07
CA GLY A 234 5.90 -5.18 17.11
C GLY A 234 7.28 -5.53 16.57
N HIS A 235 8.10 -6.17 17.40
CA HIS A 235 9.43 -6.61 17.01
C HIS A 235 9.39 -7.81 16.06
N SER A 236 10.22 -7.78 15.02
CA SER A 236 10.52 -8.95 14.20
C SER A 236 12.02 -9.07 13.98
N ASN A 237 12.47 -10.29 13.73
CA ASN A 237 13.87 -10.57 13.42
C ASN A 237 13.97 -11.77 12.48
N THR A 238 14.91 -11.77 11.55
CA THR A 238 15.28 -12.97 10.80
C THR A 238 16.49 -13.60 11.47
N THR A 239 16.40 -14.90 11.72
CA THR A 239 17.50 -15.68 12.30
C THR A 239 18.75 -15.63 11.41
N ARG A 240 19.95 -15.79 12.01
CA ARG A 240 21.26 -15.66 11.34
C ARG A 240 21.46 -16.53 10.08
N SER A 241 20.62 -17.54 9.87
CA SER A 241 20.62 -18.36 8.66
C SER A 241 19.84 -17.75 7.48
N TYR A 242 19.18 -16.60 7.66
CA TYR A 242 18.24 -16.01 6.70
C TYR A 242 17.08 -16.93 6.29
N GLN A 243 16.87 -18.03 7.03
CA GLN A 243 15.94 -19.10 6.65
C GLN A 243 14.60 -19.03 7.40
N SER A 244 14.55 -18.36 8.55
CA SER A 244 13.30 -18.23 9.30
C SER A 244 13.18 -16.89 10.01
N GLY A 245 12.02 -16.27 9.82
CA GLY A 245 11.65 -14.97 10.37
C GLY A 245 10.77 -15.20 11.60
N VAL A 246 11.08 -14.49 12.68
CA VAL A 246 10.34 -14.53 13.92
C VAL A 246 9.60 -13.23 14.16
N ILE A 247 8.37 -13.35 14.66
CA ILE A 247 7.58 -12.23 15.17
C ILE A 247 7.38 -12.40 16.67
N TYR A 248 7.66 -11.37 17.46
CA TYR A 248 7.48 -11.41 18.91
C TYR A 248 6.03 -11.08 19.22
N ILE A 249 5.27 -12.04 19.76
CA ILE A 249 3.84 -11.84 20.03
C ILE A 249 3.58 -11.22 21.39
N ASN A 250 4.53 -11.31 22.31
CA ASN A 250 4.54 -10.62 23.59
C ASN A 250 5.99 -10.55 24.10
N SER A 251 6.21 -10.03 25.30
CA SER A 251 7.56 -9.88 25.86
C SER A 251 8.31 -11.21 26.07
N ASP A 252 7.58 -12.31 26.18
CA ASP A 252 8.05 -13.61 26.68
C ASP A 252 8.02 -14.72 25.62
N ASP A 253 7.30 -14.53 24.51
CA ASP A 253 7.10 -15.52 23.45
C ASP A 253 7.21 -14.91 22.05
N TYR A 254 7.69 -15.73 21.12
CA TYR A 254 7.86 -15.40 19.71
C TYR A 254 7.37 -16.56 18.85
N LEU A 255 6.99 -16.24 17.61
CA LEU A 255 6.55 -17.22 16.64
C LEU A 255 7.51 -17.27 15.49
N ASP A 256 7.98 -18.48 15.19
CA ASP A 256 8.59 -18.79 13.92
C ASP A 256 7.50 -18.88 12.84
N LEU A 257 7.70 -18.21 11.69
CA LEU A 257 6.73 -18.24 10.60
C LEU A 257 6.44 -19.65 10.07
N GLN A 258 7.37 -20.60 10.18
CA GLN A 258 7.14 -22.01 9.85
C GLN A 258 6.14 -22.66 10.80
N GLU A 259 6.16 -22.30 12.09
CA GLU A 259 5.21 -22.82 13.09
C GLU A 259 3.78 -22.35 12.80
N ILE A 260 3.62 -21.10 12.39
CA ILE A 260 2.31 -20.48 12.13
C ILE A 260 1.89 -20.49 10.66
N ARG A 261 2.66 -21.16 9.81
CA ARG A 261 2.38 -21.30 8.37
C ARG A 261 0.97 -21.83 8.10
N LYS A 262 0.53 -22.82 8.88
CA LYS A 262 -0.84 -23.39 8.77
C LYS A 262 -1.91 -22.38 9.17
N THR A 263 -1.65 -21.60 10.22
CA THR A 263 -2.54 -20.53 10.70
C THR A 263 -2.77 -19.48 9.64
N PHE A 264 -1.69 -18.95 9.04
CA PHE A 264 -1.80 -17.97 7.96
C PHE A 264 -2.49 -18.55 6.72
N ARG A 265 -2.20 -19.82 6.38
CA ARG A 265 -2.89 -20.49 5.27
C ARG A 265 -4.39 -20.55 5.49
N ALA A 266 -4.83 -20.93 6.69
CA ALA A 266 -6.25 -20.93 7.04
C ALA A 266 -6.87 -19.54 6.90
N SER A 267 -6.17 -18.48 7.30
CA SER A 267 -6.65 -17.11 7.09
C SER A 267 -6.74 -16.72 5.61
N VAL A 268 -5.76 -17.12 4.79
CA VAL A 268 -5.79 -16.92 3.32
C VAL A 268 -7.00 -17.64 2.70
N ASP A 269 -7.24 -18.89 3.09
CA ASP A 269 -8.39 -19.66 2.63
C ASP A 269 -9.73 -19.03 3.08
N LYS A 270 -9.71 -18.22 4.15
CA LYS A 270 -10.85 -17.42 4.65
C LYS A 270 -10.94 -16.00 4.08
N GLY A 271 -10.11 -15.66 3.10
CA GLY A 271 -10.22 -14.40 2.36
C GLY A 271 -9.21 -13.32 2.74
N LEU A 272 -8.12 -13.66 3.46
CA LEU A 272 -7.04 -12.71 3.76
C LEU A 272 -6.37 -12.25 2.45
N LYS A 273 -6.48 -10.95 2.17
CA LYS A 273 -6.01 -10.34 0.92
C LYS A 273 -4.75 -9.50 1.07
N LEU A 274 -4.57 -8.88 2.23
CA LEU A 274 -3.47 -7.97 2.51
C LEU A 274 -2.92 -8.24 3.91
N ALA A 275 -1.61 -8.36 4.05
CA ALA A 275 -0.96 -8.24 5.35
C ALA A 275 -0.05 -7.01 5.41
N ILE A 276 -0.02 -6.35 6.55
CA ILE A 276 0.83 -5.19 6.82
C ILE A 276 1.69 -5.53 8.02
N PHE A 277 3.00 -5.69 7.79
CA PHE A 277 3.97 -5.91 8.86
C PHE A 277 4.67 -4.61 9.17
N ASN A 278 4.17 -3.94 10.20
CA ASN A 278 4.79 -2.75 10.75
C ASN A 278 5.86 -3.20 11.75
N SER A 279 6.97 -3.76 11.26
CA SER A 279 8.07 -4.33 12.06
C SER A 279 9.45 -4.13 11.38
N CYS A 280 10.55 -4.27 12.14
CA CYS A 280 11.92 -3.91 11.70
C CYS A 280 12.48 -4.80 10.60
N ASP A 281 12.19 -6.09 10.63
CA ASP A 281 12.62 -7.05 9.62
C ASP A 281 11.44 -7.50 8.77
N GLY A 282 11.28 -6.86 7.62
CA GLY A 282 10.12 -7.02 6.76
C GLY A 282 10.33 -7.98 5.59
N LEU A 283 11.44 -7.88 4.87
CA LEU A 283 11.68 -8.66 3.64
C LEU A 283 11.87 -10.16 3.93
N GLY A 284 12.53 -10.52 5.04
CA GLY A 284 12.68 -11.91 5.45
C GLY A 284 11.33 -12.58 5.72
N LEU A 285 10.43 -11.86 6.42
CA LEU A 285 9.04 -12.29 6.65
C LEU A 285 8.25 -12.40 5.35
N ALA A 286 8.32 -11.38 4.49
CA ALA A 286 7.58 -11.36 3.23
C ALA A 286 7.96 -12.52 2.30
N ARG A 287 9.25 -12.88 2.26
CA ARG A 287 9.75 -14.01 1.46
C ARG A 287 9.14 -15.33 1.92
N GLN A 288 9.02 -15.55 3.24
CA GLN A 288 8.42 -16.78 3.78
C GLN A 288 6.91 -16.83 3.57
N LEU A 289 6.23 -15.68 3.66
CA LEU A 289 4.80 -15.56 3.39
C LEU A 289 4.47 -15.72 1.89
N ALA A 290 5.43 -15.47 0.99
CA ALA A 290 5.24 -15.66 -0.44
C ALA A 290 4.83 -17.09 -0.80
N ASP A 291 5.33 -18.09 -0.07
CA ASP A 291 4.96 -19.49 -0.31
C ASP A 291 3.50 -19.82 0.06
N LEU A 292 2.89 -18.99 0.91
CA LEU A 292 1.48 -19.12 1.29
C LEU A 292 0.53 -18.57 0.23
N ASN A 293 1.07 -17.91 -0.81
CA ASN A 293 0.31 -17.22 -1.85
C ASN A 293 -0.64 -16.15 -1.27
N LEU A 294 -0.27 -15.56 -0.11
CA LEU A 294 -0.94 -14.39 0.43
C LEU A 294 -0.83 -13.25 -0.62
N PRO A 295 -1.94 -12.65 -1.11
CA PRO A 295 -1.90 -11.90 -2.36
C PRO A 295 -0.96 -10.69 -2.32
N TYR A 296 -1.06 -9.90 -1.25
CA TYR A 296 -0.25 -8.71 -1.05
C TYR A 296 0.26 -8.63 0.39
N VAL A 297 1.51 -8.19 0.54
CA VAL A 297 2.14 -7.90 1.83
C VAL A 297 2.80 -6.54 1.75
N ILE A 298 2.60 -5.68 2.75
CA ILE A 298 3.38 -4.45 2.90
C ILE A 298 4.36 -4.66 4.05
N VAL A 299 5.64 -4.43 3.75
CA VAL A 299 6.74 -4.59 4.71
C VAL A 299 7.76 -3.45 4.56
N TRP A 300 8.70 -3.38 5.50
CA TRP A 300 9.85 -2.48 5.44
C TRP A 300 11.08 -3.20 4.88
N ARG A 301 11.85 -2.52 4.02
CA ARG A 301 13.10 -3.03 3.42
C ARG A 301 14.28 -3.01 4.39
N GLU A 302 14.28 -2.03 5.28
CA GLU A 302 15.27 -1.84 6.34
C GLU A 302 14.54 -1.35 7.60
N PRO A 303 15.17 -1.47 8.78
CA PRO A 303 14.59 -0.96 10.03
C PRO A 303 14.23 0.51 9.92
N VAL A 304 13.14 0.91 10.58
CA VAL A 304 12.59 2.27 10.51
C VAL A 304 12.28 2.79 11.92
N PRO A 305 12.45 4.09 12.21
CA PRO A 305 11.97 4.69 13.46
C PRO A 305 10.46 4.52 13.65
N ASP A 306 10.03 4.35 14.89
CA ASP A 306 8.63 4.02 15.20
C ASP A 306 7.65 5.10 14.77
N GLU A 307 7.98 6.38 14.99
CA GLU A 307 7.13 7.50 14.56
C GLU A 307 6.94 7.53 13.04
N ILE A 308 8.00 7.25 12.27
CA ILE A 308 7.94 7.20 10.80
C ILE A 308 7.03 6.05 10.34
N ALA A 309 7.12 4.90 11.02
CA ALA A 309 6.27 3.75 10.74
C ALA A 309 4.79 4.06 10.98
N GLN A 310 4.47 4.76 12.08
CA GLN A 310 3.13 5.23 12.39
C GLN A 310 2.62 6.25 11.35
N LYS A 311 3.46 7.21 10.93
CA LYS A 311 3.10 8.19 9.88
C LYS A 311 2.79 7.50 8.56
N PHE A 312 3.61 6.53 8.15
CA PHE A 312 3.33 5.73 6.96
C PHE A 312 1.97 5.04 7.06
N LEU A 313 1.73 4.33 8.18
CA LEU A 313 0.48 3.62 8.42
C LEU A 313 -0.72 4.56 8.32
N GLU A 314 -0.65 5.74 8.95
CA GLU A 314 -1.70 6.76 8.89
C GLU A 314 -1.92 7.27 7.47
N TYR A 315 -0.87 7.66 6.75
CA TYR A 315 -0.98 8.17 5.38
C TYR A 315 -1.52 7.12 4.40
N PHE A 316 -1.02 5.89 4.52
CA PHE A 316 -1.45 4.77 3.71
C PHE A 316 -2.93 4.45 3.95
N LEU A 317 -3.34 4.24 5.21
CA LEU A 317 -4.72 3.87 5.53
C LEU A 317 -5.70 4.99 5.18
N ASN A 318 -5.35 6.27 5.40
CA ASN A 318 -6.18 7.39 4.99
C ASN A 318 -6.39 7.43 3.47
N SER A 319 -5.33 7.18 2.69
CA SER A 319 -5.39 7.14 1.23
C SER A 319 -6.21 5.94 0.73
N PHE A 320 -5.93 4.75 1.27
CA PHE A 320 -6.55 3.49 0.85
C PHE A 320 -8.04 3.45 1.20
N THR A 321 -8.39 3.82 2.43
CA THR A 321 -9.80 3.87 2.87
C THR A 321 -10.58 5.03 2.25
N GLY A 322 -9.87 6.04 1.73
CA GLY A 322 -10.44 7.09 0.88
C GLY A 322 -10.77 6.65 -0.55
N GLY A 323 -10.54 5.37 -0.92
CA GLY A 323 -10.94 4.81 -2.22
C GLY A 323 -9.83 4.80 -3.29
N LYS A 324 -8.60 5.18 -2.96
CA LYS A 324 -7.46 5.01 -3.87
C LYS A 324 -7.02 3.54 -3.92
N SER A 325 -6.35 3.15 -5.00
CA SER A 325 -5.81 1.79 -5.17
C SER A 325 -4.67 1.53 -4.18
N LEU A 326 -4.43 0.25 -3.85
CA LEU A 326 -3.34 -0.18 -2.97
C LEU A 326 -1.99 0.48 -3.32
N PHE A 327 -1.59 0.39 -4.59
CA PHE A 327 -0.33 0.94 -5.09
C PHE A 327 -0.29 2.47 -5.02
N LYS A 328 -1.35 3.16 -5.45
CA LYS A 328 -1.44 4.63 -5.35
C LYS A 328 -1.40 5.11 -3.90
N SER A 329 -1.97 4.34 -2.98
CA SER A 329 -1.96 4.67 -1.55
C SER A 329 -0.60 4.48 -0.88
N VAL A 330 0.14 3.43 -1.24
CA VAL A 330 1.53 3.28 -0.79
C VAL A 330 2.38 4.43 -1.32
N ARG A 331 2.26 4.77 -2.60
CA ARG A 331 2.99 5.89 -3.20
C ARG A 331 2.73 7.21 -2.49
N GLU A 332 1.46 7.57 -2.33
CA GLU A 332 1.09 8.82 -1.65
C GLU A 332 1.60 8.85 -0.21
N ALA A 333 1.66 7.70 0.47
CA ALA A 333 2.27 7.62 1.78
C ALA A 333 3.79 7.88 1.73
N ARG A 334 4.51 7.29 0.77
CA ARG A 334 5.95 7.57 0.55
C ARG A 334 6.21 9.05 0.25
N ASP A 335 5.42 9.66 -0.62
CA ASP A 335 5.56 11.07 -1.00
C ASP A 335 5.43 11.97 0.24
N LYS A 336 4.43 11.72 1.09
CA LYS A 336 4.23 12.45 2.34
C LYS A 336 5.36 12.22 3.35
N LEU A 337 5.88 10.99 3.46
CA LEU A 337 7.06 10.73 4.29
C LEU A 337 8.27 11.53 3.79
N GLN A 338 8.49 11.55 2.48
CA GLN A 338 9.61 12.26 1.87
C GLN A 338 9.55 13.76 2.12
N GLU A 339 8.35 14.36 2.08
CA GLU A 339 8.13 15.78 2.41
C GLU A 339 8.35 16.06 3.90
N LEU A 340 7.85 15.19 4.79
CA LEU A 340 8.02 15.31 6.24
C LEU A 340 9.51 15.39 6.62
N THR A 341 10.34 14.55 5.99
CA THR A 341 11.78 14.47 6.28
C THR A 341 12.64 15.42 5.45
N LYS A 342 12.05 16.24 4.56
CA LYS A 342 12.75 17.29 3.80
C LYS A 342 12.73 18.65 4.50
N ASN A 343 12.10 18.76 5.67
CA ASN A 343 11.97 20.02 6.40
C ASN A 343 13.34 20.61 6.81
N THR A 344 13.40 21.92 7.05
CA THR A 344 14.63 22.70 7.31
C THR A 344 15.38 22.31 8.58
N ASP A 345 14.78 21.46 9.41
CA ASP A 345 15.37 20.90 10.62
C ASP A 345 16.29 19.72 10.24
N ILE A 346 17.61 19.99 10.11
CA ILE A 346 18.62 19.00 9.69
C ILE A 346 18.60 17.75 10.60
N GLU A 347 18.21 17.91 11.87
CA GLU A 347 18.11 16.82 12.84
C GLU A 347 16.96 15.84 12.53
N LYS A 348 15.99 16.25 11.70
CA LYS A 348 14.85 15.42 11.27
C LYS A 348 14.97 14.88 9.84
N GLN A 349 16.10 15.16 9.17
CA GLN A 349 16.33 14.63 7.84
C GLN A 349 16.72 13.16 7.91
N ILE A 350 15.91 12.31 7.27
CA ILE A 350 16.18 10.89 7.10
C ILE A 350 16.18 10.59 5.59
N PRO A 351 17.30 10.81 4.89
CA PRO A 351 17.39 10.59 3.45
C PRO A 351 17.09 9.13 3.08
N GLY A 352 16.23 8.92 2.08
CA GLY A 352 15.84 7.59 1.63
C GLY A 352 14.75 6.91 2.47
N VAL A 353 14.11 7.60 3.43
CA VAL A 353 13.00 7.05 4.23
C VAL A 353 11.82 6.58 3.39
N SER A 354 11.54 7.27 2.29
CA SER A 354 10.48 6.92 1.33
C SER A 354 10.77 5.59 0.62
N TRP A 355 12.02 5.14 0.63
CA TRP A 355 12.44 3.92 -0.05
C TRP A 355 12.04 2.65 0.68
N LEU A 356 11.78 2.76 1.98
CA LEU A 356 11.71 1.63 2.89
C LEU A 356 10.42 0.82 2.80
N PRO A 357 9.21 1.43 2.78
CA PRO A 357 7.99 0.66 2.59
C PRO A 357 8.05 -0.09 1.25
N ILE A 358 7.50 -1.29 1.14
CA ILE A 358 7.41 -1.98 -0.14
C ILE A 358 6.26 -2.97 -0.17
N ILE A 359 5.60 -3.06 -1.32
CA ILE A 359 4.59 -4.08 -1.62
C ILE A 359 5.32 -5.34 -2.10
N CYS A 360 4.98 -6.48 -1.51
CA CYS A 360 5.28 -7.79 -2.05
C CYS A 360 3.99 -8.35 -2.65
N GLN A 361 4.04 -8.70 -3.93
CA GLN A 361 2.91 -9.19 -4.71
C GLN A 361 3.12 -10.66 -5.06
N ASN A 362 2.16 -11.52 -4.71
CA ASN A 362 2.21 -12.95 -4.98
C ASN A 362 1.08 -13.43 -5.92
N THR A 363 0.23 -12.51 -6.40
CA THR A 363 -0.88 -12.81 -7.32
C THR A 363 -0.82 -12.00 -8.63
N VAL A 364 -1.43 -12.53 -9.69
CA VAL A 364 -1.74 -11.78 -10.93
C VAL A 364 -3.08 -11.05 -10.87
N ASP A 365 -3.89 -11.31 -9.85
CA ASP A 365 -5.22 -10.73 -9.71
C ASP A 365 -5.14 -9.22 -9.47
N VAL A 366 -6.26 -8.53 -9.66
CA VAL A 366 -6.32 -7.08 -9.43
C VAL A 366 -6.20 -6.79 -7.94
N PRO A 367 -5.37 -5.81 -7.52
CA PRO A 367 -5.26 -5.44 -6.12
C PRO A 367 -6.61 -5.00 -5.55
N PRO A 368 -7.00 -5.48 -4.35
CA PRO A 368 -8.28 -5.12 -3.76
C PRO A 368 -8.31 -3.64 -3.41
N THR A 369 -9.47 -3.02 -3.58
CA THR A 369 -9.79 -1.71 -3.00
C THR A 369 -10.40 -1.87 -1.61
N TRP A 370 -10.45 -0.78 -0.85
CA TRP A 370 -11.17 -0.77 0.43
C TRP A 370 -12.64 -1.21 0.28
N LYS A 371 -13.30 -0.80 -0.81
CA LYS A 371 -14.68 -1.18 -1.12
C LYS A 371 -14.83 -2.68 -1.40
N ASP A 372 -13.86 -3.31 -2.08
CA ASP A 372 -13.87 -4.76 -2.37
C ASP A 372 -13.72 -5.63 -1.10
N MET A 373 -13.38 -5.02 0.03
CA MET A 373 -13.31 -5.66 1.35
C MET A 373 -14.59 -5.43 2.18
N GLY A 374 -15.55 -4.62 1.70
CA GLY A 374 -16.71 -4.17 2.49
C GLY A 374 -16.46 -2.85 3.24
N GLY A 375 -15.42 -2.11 2.89
CA GLY A 375 -15.15 -0.78 3.41
C GLY A 375 -16.01 0.31 2.76
N LEU A 376 -16.16 1.44 3.46
CA LEU A 376 -16.85 2.65 3.03
C LEU A 376 -15.83 3.77 2.76
N THR A 377 -15.98 4.45 1.62
CA THR A 377 -15.09 5.55 1.20
C THR A 377 -15.40 6.87 1.89
N GLY A 378 -16.62 7.04 2.39
CA GLY A 378 -17.11 8.10 3.27
C GLY A 378 -16.91 7.75 4.75
N LYS A 379 -17.39 8.62 5.65
CA LYS A 379 -17.36 8.34 7.09
C LYS A 379 -18.73 7.85 7.54
N VAL A 380 -18.77 6.76 8.30
CA VAL A 380 -19.95 6.29 9.03
C VAL A 380 -20.43 7.43 9.93
N PRO A 381 -21.63 7.98 9.71
CA PRO A 381 -22.19 9.00 10.57
C PRO A 381 -22.37 8.41 11.97
N ASN A 382 -22.16 9.21 13.02
CA ASN A 382 -22.40 8.78 14.40
C ASN A 382 -23.83 8.26 14.64
N CYS A 383 -24.78 8.65 13.78
CA CYS A 383 -26.11 8.06 13.66
C CYS A 383 -26.50 7.97 12.18
N PRO A 384 -26.77 6.77 11.62
CA PRO A 384 -27.17 6.62 10.22
C PRO A 384 -28.57 7.19 9.93
N TYR A 385 -29.38 7.37 10.98
CA TYR A 385 -30.68 8.03 10.88
C TYR A 385 -30.53 9.52 11.17
N LYS A 386 -30.50 10.33 10.11
CA LYS A 386 -30.43 11.80 10.21
C LYS A 386 -31.74 12.48 10.66
N GLY A 387 -32.78 11.71 11.01
CA GLY A 387 -34.08 12.25 11.40
C GLY A 387 -34.68 13.13 10.30
N LEU A 388 -34.95 14.40 10.61
CA LEU A 388 -35.48 15.39 9.67
C LEU A 388 -34.38 16.13 8.87
N SER A 389 -33.10 15.91 9.18
CA SER A 389 -31.99 16.52 8.45
C SER A 389 -31.80 15.86 7.09
N ALA A 390 -31.52 16.66 6.06
CA ALA A 390 -31.22 16.15 4.73
C ALA A 390 -29.84 15.47 4.71
N PHE A 391 -29.70 14.42 3.90
CA PHE A 391 -28.40 13.85 3.57
C PHE A 391 -27.63 14.84 2.69
N THR A 392 -26.34 15.00 2.96
CA THR A 392 -25.41 15.86 2.22
C THR A 392 -24.54 15.02 1.29
N GLU A 393 -23.70 15.68 0.50
CA GLU A 393 -22.75 15.03 -0.40
C GLU A 393 -21.84 14.01 0.32
N GLU A 394 -21.46 14.32 1.57
CA GLU A 394 -20.59 13.47 2.40
C GLU A 394 -21.28 12.17 2.85
N ASP A 395 -22.61 12.13 2.82
CA ASP A 395 -23.40 10.98 3.21
C ASP A 395 -23.84 10.11 2.03
N ALA A 396 -23.32 10.37 0.82
CA ALA A 396 -23.71 9.65 -0.39
C ALA A 396 -23.59 8.12 -0.22
N ASP A 397 -22.56 7.67 0.49
CA ASP A 397 -22.31 6.25 0.79
C ASP A 397 -23.36 5.63 1.74
N PHE A 398 -24.28 6.41 2.30
CA PHE A 398 -25.37 5.96 3.18
C PHE A 398 -26.75 6.21 2.57
N PHE A 399 -26.82 6.76 1.35
CA PHE A 399 -28.05 7.09 0.66
C PHE A 399 -28.43 5.99 -0.33
N PHE A 400 -29.40 5.14 0.05
CA PHE A 400 -29.82 3.96 -0.72
C PHE A 400 -31.31 4.04 -1.13
N ASP A 401 -31.77 3.06 -1.93
CA ASP A 401 -33.16 2.89 -2.39
C ASP A 401 -33.69 3.99 -3.33
N ARG A 402 -32.80 4.77 -3.95
CA ARG A 402 -33.16 5.87 -4.86
C ARG A 402 -32.38 5.91 -6.18
N ASP A 403 -31.62 4.86 -6.48
CA ASP A 403 -30.73 4.82 -7.65
C ASP A 403 -31.44 5.08 -8.98
N GLU A 404 -32.56 4.39 -9.25
CA GLU A 404 -33.34 4.57 -10.48
C GLU A 404 -33.88 6.00 -10.63
N PHE A 405 -34.21 6.65 -9.51
CA PHE A 405 -34.67 8.04 -9.52
C PHE A 405 -33.52 9.02 -9.74
N ILE A 406 -32.35 8.76 -9.14
CA ILE A 406 -31.13 9.55 -9.33
C ILE A 406 -30.69 9.49 -10.81
N GLU A 407 -30.68 8.31 -11.43
CA GLU A 407 -30.31 8.17 -12.84
C GLU A 407 -31.23 8.97 -13.78
N LYS A 408 -32.55 8.93 -13.52
CA LYS A 408 -33.53 9.76 -14.24
C LYS A 408 -33.25 11.25 -14.06
N LEU A 409 -32.88 11.66 -12.84
CA LEU A 409 -32.58 13.05 -12.51
C LEU A 409 -31.29 13.53 -13.18
N VAL A 410 -30.22 12.72 -13.17
CA VAL A 410 -28.97 13.00 -13.89
C VAL A 410 -29.24 13.21 -15.38
N LYS A 411 -30.04 12.34 -16.00
CA LYS A 411 -30.43 12.48 -17.41
C LYS A 411 -31.23 13.77 -17.64
N ALA A 412 -32.16 14.11 -16.74
CA ALA A 412 -32.96 15.31 -16.85
C ALA A 412 -32.12 16.59 -16.75
N VAL A 413 -31.17 16.66 -15.81
CA VAL A 413 -30.30 17.82 -15.60
C VAL A 413 -29.33 18.02 -16.78
N ASN A 414 -28.88 16.94 -17.41
CA ASN A 414 -28.03 17.03 -18.60
C ASN A 414 -28.80 17.42 -19.88
N THR A 415 -30.13 17.33 -19.89
CA THR A 415 -30.96 17.59 -21.09
C THR A 415 -31.81 18.86 -20.99
N LYS A 416 -32.09 19.35 -19.79
CA LYS A 416 -32.97 20.51 -19.56
C LYS A 416 -32.23 21.59 -18.76
N SER A 417 -32.49 22.85 -19.11
CA SER A 417 -31.93 24.01 -18.41
C SER A 417 -32.52 24.25 -17.02
N LEU A 418 -33.71 23.69 -16.73
CA LEU A 418 -34.38 23.77 -15.43
C LEU A 418 -35.11 22.47 -15.12
N VAL A 419 -34.85 21.90 -13.94
CA VAL A 419 -35.48 20.66 -13.47
C VAL A 419 -36.06 20.88 -12.07
N PRO A 420 -37.39 21.05 -11.92
CA PRO A 420 -38.01 21.17 -10.60
C PRO A 420 -38.14 19.80 -9.93
N ILE A 421 -37.83 19.72 -8.64
CA ILE A 421 -38.06 18.53 -7.80
C ILE A 421 -39.15 18.88 -6.80
N ILE A 422 -40.33 18.30 -7.00
CA ILE A 422 -41.55 18.60 -6.24
C ILE A 422 -41.94 17.36 -5.44
N GLY A 423 -42.40 17.57 -4.21
CA GLY A 423 -42.79 16.50 -3.30
C GLY A 423 -43.10 17.01 -1.90
N ALA A 424 -43.79 16.20 -1.10
CA ALA A 424 -44.20 16.54 0.26
C ALA A 424 -43.01 16.98 1.15
N SER A 425 -43.27 17.79 2.17
CA SER A 425 -42.23 18.12 3.16
C SER A 425 -41.69 16.84 3.81
N GLY A 426 -40.38 16.76 4.03
CA GLY A 426 -39.74 15.55 4.57
C GLY A 426 -39.59 14.38 3.58
N SER A 427 -40.05 14.49 2.33
CA SER A 427 -39.93 13.39 1.34
C SER A 427 -38.51 13.13 0.81
N GLY A 428 -37.49 13.78 1.39
CA GLY A 428 -36.08 13.58 1.01
C GLY A 428 -35.62 14.34 -0.24
N LYS A 429 -36.32 15.39 -0.70
CA LYS A 429 -35.95 16.16 -1.92
C LYS A 429 -34.51 16.68 -1.87
N SER A 430 -34.14 17.35 -0.79
CA SER A 430 -32.78 17.88 -0.61
C SER A 430 -31.76 16.74 -0.53
N SER A 431 -32.09 15.63 0.15
CA SER A 431 -31.23 14.44 0.23
C SER A 431 -30.93 13.85 -1.15
N VAL A 432 -31.95 13.68 -2.00
CA VAL A 432 -31.75 13.18 -3.38
C VAL A 432 -30.84 14.09 -4.19
N VAL A 433 -30.97 15.42 -4.02
CA VAL A 433 -30.12 16.38 -4.74
C VAL A 433 -28.67 16.31 -4.24
N PHE A 434 -28.46 16.45 -2.92
CA PHE A 434 -27.11 16.61 -2.38
C PHE A 434 -26.36 15.29 -2.22
N ALA A 435 -27.02 14.22 -1.78
CA ALA A 435 -26.39 12.91 -1.55
C ALA A 435 -26.50 11.96 -2.76
N GLY A 436 -27.43 12.20 -3.68
CA GLY A 436 -27.62 11.36 -4.88
C GLY A 436 -27.06 12.01 -6.15
N LEU A 437 -27.66 13.13 -6.56
CA LEU A 437 -27.37 13.78 -7.85
C LEU A 437 -25.97 14.41 -7.89
N VAL A 438 -25.61 15.21 -6.89
CA VAL A 438 -24.36 15.97 -6.86
C VAL A 438 -23.11 15.08 -6.98
N PRO A 439 -22.96 13.98 -6.19
CA PRO A 439 -21.83 13.06 -6.32
C PRO A 439 -21.69 12.48 -7.74
N GLN A 440 -22.82 12.09 -8.36
CA GLN A 440 -22.79 11.56 -9.73
C GLN A 440 -22.37 12.61 -10.75
N LEU A 441 -22.85 13.85 -10.63
CA LEU A 441 -22.44 14.95 -11.52
C LEU A 441 -20.94 15.26 -11.40
N ARG A 442 -20.37 15.21 -10.19
CA ARG A 442 -18.92 15.40 -10.01
C ARG A 442 -18.08 14.29 -10.63
N ASN A 443 -18.58 13.06 -10.64
CA ASN A 443 -17.90 11.93 -11.29
C ASN A 443 -17.91 12.03 -12.82
N ILE A 444 -18.93 12.67 -13.40
CA ILE A 444 -19.12 12.74 -14.86
C ILE A 444 -18.37 13.96 -15.47
N GLY A 445 -18.07 15.01 -14.71
CA GLY A 445 -17.26 16.14 -15.22
C GLY A 445 -17.09 17.34 -14.26
N LYS A 446 -16.48 18.43 -14.78
CA LYS A 446 -16.28 19.69 -14.05
C LYS A 446 -17.57 20.50 -13.93
N VAL A 447 -18.47 20.07 -13.05
CA VAL A 447 -19.71 20.80 -12.72
C VAL A 447 -19.48 21.63 -11.46
N GLN A 448 -19.84 22.92 -11.49
CA GLN A 448 -19.86 23.75 -10.29
C GLN A 448 -21.24 23.68 -9.64
N ILE A 449 -21.27 23.40 -8.35
CA ILE A 449 -22.50 23.28 -7.57
C ILE A 449 -22.61 24.53 -6.69
N VAL A 450 -23.68 25.30 -6.90
CA VAL A 450 -24.04 26.45 -6.06
C VAL A 450 -25.41 26.17 -5.46
N SER A 451 -25.51 26.21 -4.13
CA SER A 451 -26.77 26.07 -3.43
C SER A 451 -27.14 27.38 -2.76
N PHE A 452 -28.37 27.84 -2.95
CA PHE A 452 -28.93 28.93 -2.18
C PHE A 452 -30.27 28.50 -1.59
N ARG A 453 -30.56 29.00 -0.39
CA ARG A 453 -31.88 28.88 0.23
C ARG A 453 -32.45 30.30 0.33
N PRO A 454 -33.57 30.60 -0.35
CA PRO A 454 -34.19 31.91 -0.24
C PRO A 454 -34.49 32.20 1.24
N GLY A 455 -34.12 33.40 1.71
CA GLY A 455 -34.44 33.87 3.06
C GLY A 455 -35.86 34.44 3.14
N ASP A 456 -36.20 35.07 4.26
CA ASP A 456 -37.55 35.60 4.50
C ASP A 456 -37.93 36.78 3.59
N ASN A 457 -36.94 37.42 2.95
CA ASN A 457 -37.09 38.42 1.89
C ASN A 457 -36.27 37.99 0.66
N PRO A 458 -36.81 37.08 -0.17
CA PRO A 458 -36.11 36.43 -1.27
C PRO A 458 -35.88 37.32 -2.50
#